data_AF-A0AAE6IY39-F1
#
_entry.id   AF-A0AAE6IY39-F1
#
_cell.length_a   1.000
_cell.length_b   1.000
_cell.length_c   1.000
_cell.angle_alpha   90.00
_cell.angle_beta   90.00
_cell.angle_gamma   90.00
#
_symmetry.space_group_name_H-M   'P 1'
#
loop_
_entity.id
_entity.type
_entity.pdbx_description
1 polymer ?
#
loop_
_entity_poly.entity_id
_entity_poly.type
_entity_poly.pdbx_seq_one_letter_code
_entity_poly.pdbx_strand_id
1 'polypeptide(L)'
;MENRKFTIGYGGIEWDICEKNWEYHDKKSDNNLNNLNRVDDNGVISYIFGILPVLDEDPKYKKLGEICDFEVLSNGHKFTGTFIDALEYIRVNFGSHSQIYTEFSSLSQKR
;
A
#
# COMPACT_ATOMS: atom_id res chain seq x y z
N MET A 1 19.76 -0.75 -13.54
CA MET A 1 19.43 -0.49 -12.12
C MET A 1 18.39 -1.52 -11.72
N GLU A 2 18.53 -2.17 -10.57
CA GLU A 2 17.49 -3.07 -10.05
C GLU A 2 16.33 -2.25 -9.49
N ASN A 3 15.11 -2.77 -9.62
CA ASN A 3 13.94 -2.19 -8.98
C ASN A 3 14.03 -2.35 -7.46
N ARG A 4 13.44 -1.41 -6.74
CA ARG A 4 13.28 -1.52 -5.28
C ARG A 4 12.29 -2.62 -4.95
N LYS A 5 12.57 -3.32 -3.86
CA LYS A 5 11.86 -4.56 -3.49
C LYS A 5 11.01 -4.31 -2.27
N PHE A 6 9.75 -4.70 -2.34
CA PHE A 6 8.76 -4.53 -1.30
C PHE A 6 8.07 -5.84 -0.98
N THR A 7 7.57 -5.94 0.24
CA THR A 7 6.74 -7.03 0.72
C THR A 7 5.35 -6.51 1.06
N ILE A 8 4.34 -7.32 0.74
CA ILE A 8 2.94 -7.08 1.11
C ILE A 8 2.60 -8.02 2.28
N GLY A 9 2.27 -7.44 3.42
CA GLY A 9 2.00 -8.12 4.68
C GLY A 9 0.59 -7.89 5.21
N TYR A 10 0.13 -8.78 6.08
CA TYR A 10 -1.11 -8.60 6.86
C TYR A 10 -0.78 -8.58 8.35
N GLY A 11 -1.03 -7.44 9.00
CA GLY A 11 -0.75 -7.21 10.41
C GLY A 11 -1.86 -7.64 11.38
N GLY A 12 -2.83 -8.46 10.92
CA GLY A 12 -3.92 -8.99 11.75
C GLY A 12 -5.21 -8.17 11.74
N ILE A 13 -5.16 -6.90 11.34
CA ILE A 13 -6.34 -6.03 11.14
C ILE A 13 -6.28 -5.35 9.77
N GLU A 14 -5.08 -5.01 9.29
CA GLU A 14 -4.85 -4.25 8.06
C GLU A 14 -3.69 -4.82 7.25
N TRP A 15 -3.64 -4.42 5.98
CA TRP A 15 -2.54 -4.73 5.06
C TRP A 15 -1.50 -3.61 5.03
N ASP A 16 -0.25 -3.99 4.84
CA ASP A 16 0.91 -3.09 4.72
C ASP A 16 1.76 -3.41 3.49
N ILE A 17 2.45 -2.39 2.97
CA ILE A 17 3.47 -2.49 1.93
C ILE A 17 4.78 -1.93 2.51
N CYS A 18 5.80 -2.75 2.65
CA CYS A 18 7.05 -2.37 3.30
C CYS A 18 8.28 -2.76 2.46
N GLU A 19 9.35 -1.97 2.50
CA GLU A 19 10.58 -2.32 1.81
C GLU A 19 11.11 -3.67 2.33
N LYS A 20 11.74 -4.47 1.46
CA LYS A 20 12.23 -5.79 1.85
C LYS A 20 13.33 -5.62 2.90
N ASN A 21 13.15 -6.26 4.06
CA ASN A 21 13.94 -6.08 5.29
C ASN A 21 13.72 -4.75 6.02
N TRP A 22 12.56 -4.11 5.82
CA TRP A 22 12.21 -2.92 6.60
C TRP A 22 12.01 -3.29 8.07
N GLU A 23 12.87 -2.74 8.92
CA GLU A 23 12.68 -2.75 10.37
C GLU A 23 11.97 -1.46 10.78
N TYR A 24 11.17 -1.55 11.85
CA TYR A 24 10.54 -0.36 12.41
C TYR A 24 11.63 0.59 12.90
N HIS A 25 11.75 1.70 12.21
CA HIS A 25 12.58 2.82 12.60
C HIS A 25 11.68 4.04 12.76
N ASP A 26 12.01 4.90 13.71
CA ASP A 26 11.32 6.17 13.98
C ASP A 26 11.62 7.21 12.87
N LYS A 27 11.40 6.81 11.61
CA LYS A 27 11.63 7.59 10.40
C LYS A 27 10.53 8.64 10.20
N LYS A 28 10.84 9.62 9.34
CA LYS A 28 9.91 10.70 8.99
C LYS A 28 8.61 10.15 8.40
N SER A 29 7.48 10.64 8.90
CA SER A 29 6.17 10.45 8.28
C SER A 29 6.01 11.39 7.10
N ASP A 30 5.39 10.91 6.03
CA ASP A 30 4.89 11.80 4.98
C ASP A 30 3.46 12.19 5.34
N ASN A 31 3.31 13.35 5.96
CA ASN A 31 2.00 13.85 6.43
C ASN A 31 0.98 14.02 5.29
N ASN A 32 1.40 14.02 4.02
CA ASN A 32 0.49 14.08 2.87
C ASN A 32 -0.11 12.72 2.52
N LEU A 33 0.51 11.64 2.97
CA LEU A 33 0.13 10.25 2.68
C LEU A 33 -0.61 9.63 3.87
N ASN A 34 -0.99 10.42 4.89
CA ASN A 34 -1.37 10.03 6.25
C ASN A 34 -0.17 9.84 7.20
N ASN A 35 -0.42 9.94 8.52
CA ASN A 35 0.63 9.87 9.55
C ASN A 35 1.23 8.47 9.76
N LEU A 36 0.73 7.44 9.06
CA LEU A 36 1.16 6.04 9.22
C LEU A 36 2.18 5.63 8.15
N ASN A 37 2.26 6.38 7.06
CA ASN A 37 3.23 6.13 6.00
C ASN A 37 4.61 6.68 6.36
N ARG A 38 5.67 6.05 5.84
CA ARG A 38 7.06 6.45 6.08
C ARG A 38 7.83 6.60 4.79
N VAL A 39 8.65 7.63 4.74
CA VAL A 39 9.61 7.86 3.68
C VAL A 39 11.03 7.66 4.19
N ASP A 40 11.94 7.29 3.28
CA ASP A 40 13.37 7.27 3.56
C ASP A 40 13.96 8.70 3.64
N ASP A 41 15.28 8.79 3.84
CA ASP A 41 15.99 10.07 3.93
C ASP A 41 15.92 10.90 2.63
N ASN A 42 15.66 10.25 1.50
CA ASN A 42 15.48 10.89 0.20
C ASN A 42 14.03 11.32 -0.06
N GLY A 43 13.12 11.05 0.88
CA GLY A 43 11.70 11.35 0.75
C GLY A 43 10.94 10.36 -0.13
N VAL A 44 11.50 9.19 -0.41
CA VAL A 44 10.88 8.12 -1.21
C VAL A 44 10.11 7.17 -0.28
N ILE A 45 8.99 6.62 -0.74
CA ILE A 45 8.16 5.72 0.07
C ILE A 45 8.97 4.49 0.47
N SER A 46 8.98 4.18 1.77
CA SER A 46 9.62 2.99 2.34
C SER A 46 8.63 2.08 3.07
N TYR A 47 7.47 2.63 3.46
CA TYR A 47 6.44 1.93 4.19
C TYR A 47 5.08 2.58 3.99
N ILE A 48 4.06 1.76 3.73
CA ILE A 48 2.66 2.15 3.68
C ILE A 48 1.88 1.27 4.65
N PHE A 49 1.15 1.86 5.60
CA PHE A 49 0.33 1.17 6.59
C PHE A 49 -1.06 1.79 6.68
N GLY A 50 -2.05 0.97 7.01
CA GLY A 50 -3.45 1.39 6.97
C GLY A 50 -3.89 1.68 5.55
N ILE A 51 -3.65 0.74 4.63
CA ILE A 51 -3.92 0.87 3.19
C ILE A 51 -5.40 1.11 2.87
N LEU A 52 -6.31 0.70 3.75
CA LEU A 52 -7.75 0.72 3.50
C LEU A 52 -8.38 2.14 3.51
N PRO A 53 -8.12 3.04 4.48
CA PRO A 53 -8.67 4.40 4.43
C PRO A 53 -7.97 5.37 3.45
N VAL A 54 -6.85 5.00 2.82
CA VAL A 54 -6.02 5.95 2.05
C VAL A 54 -6.48 6.13 0.60
N LEU A 55 -7.32 5.23 0.07
CA LEU A 55 -7.71 5.26 -1.35
C LEU A 55 -8.81 6.29 -1.68
N ASP A 56 -9.49 6.86 -0.68
CA ASP A 56 -10.63 7.75 -0.93
C ASP A 56 -10.25 9.23 -1.19
N GLU A 57 -9.02 9.67 -0.90
CA GLU A 57 -8.76 11.13 -0.85
C GLU A 57 -7.78 11.72 -1.88
N ASP A 58 -6.78 11.02 -2.44
CA ASP A 58 -5.99 11.61 -3.55
C ASP A 58 -5.14 10.59 -4.36
N PRO A 59 -5.50 10.26 -5.63
CA PRO A 59 -4.68 9.39 -6.48
C PRO A 59 -3.48 10.09 -7.15
N LYS A 60 -3.20 11.38 -6.89
CA LYS A 60 -2.21 12.17 -7.66
C LYS A 60 -0.77 12.13 -7.16
N TYR A 61 -0.42 11.22 -6.25
CA TYR A 61 0.94 11.20 -5.70
C TYR A 61 1.97 10.65 -6.71
N LYS A 62 2.87 11.52 -7.18
CA LYS A 62 4.00 11.15 -8.06
C LYS A 62 4.83 9.98 -7.53
N LYS A 63 4.95 9.85 -6.19
CA LYS A 63 5.73 8.82 -5.51
C LYS A 63 5.12 7.41 -5.65
N LEU A 64 3.82 7.29 -5.93
CA LEU A 64 3.16 5.99 -6.13
C LEU A 64 3.40 5.42 -7.53
N GLY A 65 3.86 6.23 -8.49
CA GLY A 65 4.15 5.83 -9.86
C GLY A 65 5.52 5.18 -10.07
N GLU A 66 6.30 4.97 -9.00
CA GLU A 66 7.57 4.25 -9.05
C GLU A 66 7.34 2.76 -9.37
N ILE A 67 8.08 2.22 -10.34
CA ILE A 67 8.05 0.78 -10.66
C ILE A 67 8.94 0.03 -9.66
N CYS A 68 8.34 -0.89 -8.92
CA CYS A 68 8.95 -1.70 -7.87
C CYS A 68 8.64 -3.19 -8.08
N ASP A 69 9.43 -4.05 -7.43
CA ASP A 69 9.15 -5.48 -7.33
C ASP A 69 8.48 -5.78 -5.99
N PHE A 70 7.36 -6.50 -6.02
CA PHE A 70 6.55 -6.84 -4.84
C PHE A 70 6.54 -8.34 -4.59
N GLU A 71 6.54 -8.73 -3.32
CA GLU A 71 6.37 -10.11 -2.85
C GLU A 71 5.26 -10.17 -1.80
N VAL A 72 4.22 -10.93 -2.07
CA VAL A 72 3.08 -11.11 -1.16
C VAL A 72 3.42 -12.24 -0.21
N LEU A 73 3.59 -11.92 1.08
CA LEU A 73 4.11 -12.90 2.05
C LEU A 73 3.14 -14.05 2.32
N SER A 74 1.83 -13.81 2.22
CA SER A 74 0.79 -14.81 2.51
C SER A 74 0.76 -15.98 1.52
N ASN A 75 1.21 -15.78 0.28
CA ASN A 75 1.12 -16.77 -0.79
C ASN A 75 2.38 -16.87 -1.66
N GLY A 76 3.41 -16.06 -1.39
CA GLY A 76 4.66 -16.01 -2.17
C GLY A 76 4.50 -15.43 -3.57
N HIS A 77 3.35 -14.84 -3.92
CA HIS A 77 3.13 -14.23 -5.22
C HIS A 77 4.06 -13.04 -5.45
N LYS A 78 4.61 -12.93 -6.66
CA LYS A 78 5.57 -11.88 -7.03
C LYS A 78 5.11 -11.19 -8.30
N PHE A 79 5.21 -9.87 -8.31
CA PHE A 79 4.92 -9.05 -9.48
C PHE A 79 5.76 -7.78 -9.49
N THR A 80 5.95 -7.22 -10.68
CA THR A 80 6.55 -5.90 -10.88
C THR A 80 5.44 -4.94 -11.27
N GLY A 81 5.38 -3.78 -10.63
CA GLY A 81 4.33 -2.79 -10.86
C GLY A 81 4.58 -1.51 -10.10
N THR A 82 3.58 -0.65 -10.07
CA THR A 82 3.56 0.56 -9.24
C THR A 82 2.98 0.27 -7.86
N PHE A 83 3.08 1.22 -6.92
CA PHE A 83 2.35 1.10 -5.67
C PHE A 83 0.84 1.08 -5.90
N ILE A 84 0.33 1.73 -6.95
CA ILE A 84 -1.10 1.67 -7.33
C ILE A 84 -1.49 0.22 -7.69
N ASP A 85 -0.66 -0.48 -8.47
CA ASP A 85 -0.91 -1.88 -8.82
C ASP A 85 -0.90 -2.78 -7.59
N ALA A 86 -0.01 -2.53 -6.63
CA ALA A 86 0.04 -3.26 -5.37
C ALA A 86 -1.20 -3.01 -4.49
N LEU A 87 -1.68 -1.77 -4.43
CA LEU A 87 -2.90 -1.41 -3.70
C LEU A 87 -4.13 -2.05 -4.33
N GLU A 88 -4.24 -2.04 -5.66
CA GLU A 88 -5.35 -2.69 -6.38
C GLU A 88 -5.29 -4.22 -6.23
N TYR A 89 -4.09 -4.82 -6.24
CA TYR A 89 -3.91 -6.23 -5.93
C TYR A 89 -4.48 -6.58 -4.54
N ILE A 90 -4.14 -5.79 -3.51
CA ILE A 90 -4.65 -6.01 -2.15
C ILE A 90 -6.17 -5.89 -2.10
N ARG A 91 -6.72 -4.85 -2.74
CA ARG A 91 -8.16 -4.61 -2.81
C ARG A 91 -8.91 -5.77 -3.45
N VAL A 92 -8.46 -6.25 -4.61
CA VAL A 92 -9.14 -7.31 -5.37
C VAL A 92 -9.02 -8.67 -4.66
N ASN A 93 -7.87 -8.98 -4.07
CA ASN A 93 -7.60 -10.31 -3.54
C ASN A 93 -7.94 -10.46 -2.05
N PHE A 94 -7.99 -9.36 -1.29
CA PHE A 94 -8.15 -9.41 0.16
C PHE A 94 -9.17 -8.42 0.74
N GLY A 95 -9.84 -7.64 -0.11
CA GLY A 95 -10.86 -6.63 0.26
C GLY A 95 -12.14 -7.16 0.91
N SER A 96 -12.21 -8.42 1.35
CA SER A 96 -13.42 -9.00 1.97
C SER A 96 -13.34 -9.18 3.50
N HIS A 97 -12.28 -8.73 4.18
CA HIS A 97 -12.10 -9.00 5.63
C HIS A 97 -12.65 -7.93 6.59
N SER A 98 -13.42 -6.94 6.14
CA SER A 98 -14.12 -6.05 7.07
C SER A 98 -15.49 -5.62 6.55
N GLN A 99 -16.46 -5.52 7.45
CA GLN A 99 -17.85 -5.09 7.23
C GLN A 99 -17.99 -3.64 6.70
N ILE A 100 -16.91 -3.02 6.24
CA ILE A 100 -16.80 -1.62 5.79
C ILE A 100 -17.18 -1.48 4.29
N TYR A 101 -17.12 -2.55 3.49
CA TYR A 101 -17.45 -2.50 2.05
C TYR A 101 -18.94 -2.34 1.70
N THR A 102 -19.84 -2.39 2.69
CA THR A 102 -21.27 -2.17 2.46
C THR A 102 -21.54 -0.74 1.96
N GLU A 103 -20.68 0.24 2.27
CA GLU A 103 -20.83 1.62 1.81
C GLU A 103 -20.28 1.85 0.39
N PHE A 104 -19.16 1.23 0.01
CA PHE A 104 -18.55 1.36 -1.32
C PHE A 104 -19.42 0.80 -2.45
N SER A 105 -20.10 -0.33 -2.19
CA SER A 105 -20.99 -0.97 -3.16
C SER A 105 -22.18 -0.07 -3.56
N SER A 106 -22.61 0.82 -2.65
CA SER A 106 -23.74 1.72 -2.86
C SER A 106 -23.43 2.95 -3.74
N LEU A 107 -22.15 3.31 -3.87
CA LEU A 107 -21.67 4.46 -4.65
C LEU A 107 -21.28 4.06 -6.08
N SER A 108 -20.78 2.84 -6.29
CA SER A 108 -20.48 2.31 -7.63
C SER A 108 -21.72 2.03 -8.48
N GLN A 109 -22.91 1.90 -7.88
CA GLN A 109 -24.17 1.70 -8.59
C GLN A 109 -24.88 3.00 -8.99
N LYS A 110 -24.28 4.17 -8.67
CA LYS A 110 -24.81 5.50 -9.02
C LYS A 110 -24.06 6.19 -10.17
N ARG A 111 -23.26 5.44 -10.93
CA ARG A 111 -22.68 5.90 -12.21
C ARG A 111 -23.30 5.16 -13.37
#